data_AF-A0A6C0K9M6-F1
#
_entry.id   AF-A0A6C0K9M6-F1
#
_cell.length_a   1.000
_cell.length_b   1.000
_cell.length_c   1.000
_cell.angle_alpha   90.00
_cell.angle_beta   90.00
_cell.angle_gamma   90.00
#
_symmetry.space_group_name_H-M   'P 1'
#
loop_
_entity.id
_entity.type
_entity.pdbx_description
1 polymer ?
#
loop_
_entity_poly.entity_id
_entity_poly.type
_entity_poly.pdbx_seq_one_letter_code
_entity_poly.pdbx_strand_id
1 'polypeptide(L)'
;MDSQFQTLQHPFEKKENPQTYVETPFAYVHEKAARHQLGLVGGNDVSLVKGSMVDVESDLRRLNIPLTYCPAREYQPPPSQQETIVRKSVKGSVKIDVRQRHLPPMQMWPYTATFAPIPMSVTQCARPEKY
;
A
#
# COMPACT_ATOMS: atom_id res chain seq x y z
N MET A 1 -8.88 -6.80 -15.51
CA MET A 1 -8.00 -5.90 -14.75
C MET A 1 -7.27 -6.77 -13.76
N ASP A 2 -5.98 -7.03 -13.99
CA ASP A 2 -5.20 -7.87 -13.07
C ASP A 2 -5.12 -7.13 -11.72
N SER A 3 -5.67 -7.73 -10.67
CA SER A 3 -5.65 -7.15 -9.33
C SER A 3 -4.21 -7.12 -8.83
N GLN A 4 -3.74 -5.92 -8.44
CA GLN A 4 -2.39 -5.71 -7.90
C GLN A 4 -2.21 -6.38 -6.52
N PHE A 5 -3.32 -6.51 -5.79
CA PHE A 5 -3.38 -7.16 -4.49
C PHE A 5 -4.11 -8.48 -4.67
N GLN A 6 -3.35 -9.56 -4.71
CA GLN A 6 -3.88 -10.92 -4.70
C GLN A 6 -3.61 -11.49 -3.33
N THR A 7 -4.66 -11.91 -2.63
CA THR A 7 -4.49 -12.81 -1.50
C THR A 7 -3.89 -14.11 -2.03
N LEU A 8 -2.69 -14.45 -1.56
CA LEU A 8 -2.02 -15.68 -1.94
C LEU A 8 -2.91 -16.84 -1.52
N GLN A 9 -3.43 -17.58 -2.49
CA GLN A 9 -4.19 -18.78 -2.19
C GLN A 9 -3.21 -19.87 -1.77
N HIS A 10 -3.13 -20.17 -0.48
CA HIS A 10 -2.40 -21.34 -0.02
C HIS A 10 -3.12 -22.60 -0.51
N PRO A 11 -2.46 -23.46 -1.33
CA PRO A 11 -3.13 -24.59 -1.98
C PRO A 11 -3.59 -25.67 -0.99
N PHE A 12 -3.08 -25.68 0.24
CA PHE A 12 -3.35 -26.70 1.25
C PHE A 12 -4.41 -26.27 2.27
N GLU A 13 -4.60 -24.96 2.46
CA GLU A 13 -5.30 -24.42 3.63
C GLU A 13 -6.82 -24.68 3.58
N LYS A 14 -7.42 -24.62 2.39
CA LYS A 14 -8.84 -25.01 2.19
C LYS A 14 -9.07 -26.52 2.24
N LYS A 15 -8.03 -27.32 1.98
CA LYS A 15 -8.12 -28.78 1.95
C LYS A 15 -8.04 -29.36 3.37
N GLU A 16 -7.19 -28.78 4.21
CA GLU A 16 -6.93 -29.26 5.58
C GLU A 16 -7.88 -28.64 6.61
N ASN A 17 -8.33 -27.41 6.40
CA ASN A 17 -9.26 -26.72 7.30
C ASN A 17 -10.54 -26.31 6.54
N PRO A 18 -11.67 -27.03 6.71
CA PRO A 18 -12.93 -26.67 6.07
C PRO A 18 -13.58 -25.39 6.65
N GLN A 19 -13.10 -24.88 7.78
CA GLN A 19 -13.57 -23.63 8.40
C GLN A 19 -12.74 -22.40 8.02
N THR A 20 -11.85 -22.51 7.03
CA THR A 20 -10.99 -21.40 6.61
C THR A 20 -11.82 -20.24 6.06
N TYR A 21 -11.61 -19.04 6.61
CA TYR A 21 -12.24 -17.83 6.12
C TYR A 21 -11.72 -17.48 4.73
N VAL A 22 -12.64 -17.09 3.83
CA VAL A 22 -12.25 -16.57 2.53
C VAL A 22 -11.84 -15.12 2.70
N GLU A 23 -10.54 -14.87 2.74
CA GLU A 23 -10.02 -13.50 2.73
C GLU A 23 -10.25 -12.86 1.37
N THR A 24 -10.99 -11.76 1.38
CA THR A 24 -11.28 -10.97 0.19
C THR A 24 -10.33 -9.79 0.11
N PRO A 25 -9.76 -9.49 -1.07
CA PRO A 25 -8.78 -8.41 -1.21
C PRO A 25 -9.37 -7.03 -0.87
N PHE A 26 -10.69 -6.85 -1.00
CA PHE A 26 -11.37 -5.61 -0.63
C PHE A 26 -11.30 -5.29 0.87
N ALA A 27 -11.06 -6.30 1.72
CA ALA A 27 -10.87 -6.10 3.15
C ALA A 27 -9.58 -5.34 3.47
N TYR A 28 -8.58 -5.43 2.59
CA TYR A 28 -7.27 -4.80 2.78
C TYR A 28 -7.08 -3.58 1.88
N VAL A 29 -7.62 -3.60 0.66
CA VAL A 29 -7.42 -2.53 -0.31
C VAL A 29 -8.70 -2.22 -1.08
N HIS A 30 -8.97 -0.93 -1.26
CA HIS A 30 -10.10 -0.47 -2.08
C HIS A 30 -9.93 -0.88 -3.56
N GLU A 31 -11.01 -1.35 -4.21
CA GLU A 31 -10.99 -1.79 -5.61
C GLU A 31 -10.46 -0.71 -6.57
N LYS A 32 -10.82 0.55 -6.29
CA LYS A 32 -10.33 1.73 -6.99
C LYS A 32 -9.29 2.44 -6.13
N ALA A 33 -8.08 1.91 -6.10
CA ALA A 33 -6.96 2.56 -5.44
C ALA A 33 -6.64 3.89 -6.14
N ALA A 34 -6.59 4.97 -5.38
CA ALA A 34 -6.23 6.30 -5.87
C ALA A 34 -5.41 7.05 -4.80
N ARG A 35 -4.71 8.11 -5.23
CA ARG A 35 -3.89 8.95 -4.37
C ARG A 35 -4.68 10.17 -3.90
N HIS A 36 -4.71 10.44 -2.61
CA HIS A 36 -5.35 11.65 -2.09
C HIS A 36 -4.55 12.89 -2.51
N GLN A 37 -5.22 13.85 -3.16
CA GLN A 37 -4.57 15.12 -3.58
C GLN A 37 -4.17 15.98 -2.38
N LEU A 38 -5.02 16.01 -1.35
CA LEU A 38 -4.71 16.63 -0.08
C LEU A 38 -4.00 15.57 0.76
N GLY A 39 -2.68 15.71 0.88
CA GLY A 39 -1.79 14.72 1.47
C GLY A 39 -2.27 14.29 2.86
N LEU A 40 -2.82 13.07 2.94
CA LEU A 40 -3.07 12.41 4.20
C LEU A 40 -1.74 11.87 4.74
N VAL A 41 -1.50 12.04 6.04
CA VAL A 41 -0.40 11.37 6.72
C VAL A 41 -0.73 9.88 6.76
N GLY A 42 -0.11 9.10 5.87
CA GLY A 42 -0.29 7.64 5.79
C GLY A 42 -0.91 7.10 4.49
N GLY A 43 -0.98 7.87 3.41
CA GLY A 43 -1.45 7.40 2.08
C GLY A 43 -0.35 7.00 1.09
N ASN A 44 -0.72 6.32 0.01
CA ASN A 44 0.16 6.03 -1.14
C ASN A 44 0.41 7.29 -1.99
N ASP A 45 1.30 8.17 -1.51
CA ASP A 45 1.71 9.36 -2.28
C ASP A 45 2.78 9.02 -3.36
N VAL A 46 3.47 7.90 -3.17
CA VAL A 46 4.55 7.40 -4.04
C VAL A 46 4.00 6.42 -5.09
N SER A 47 4.64 6.37 -6.26
CA SER A 47 4.35 5.36 -7.29
C SER A 47 4.49 3.95 -6.74
N LEU A 48 3.47 3.13 -7.01
CA LEU A 48 3.55 1.70 -6.75
C LEU A 48 4.25 0.98 -7.90
N VAL A 49 4.69 -0.25 -7.67
CA VAL A 49 5.23 -1.10 -8.73
C VAL A 49 4.09 -1.73 -9.54
N LYS A 50 4.26 -1.88 -10.85
CA LYS A 50 3.26 -2.50 -11.74
C LYS A 50 3.09 -4.00 -11.50
N GLY A 51 4.17 -4.71 -11.16
CA GLY A 51 4.16 -6.12 -10.78
C GLY A 51 3.74 -6.37 -9.32
N SER A 52 3.99 -7.60 -8.84
CA SER A 52 3.77 -8.01 -7.46
C SER A 52 4.70 -7.28 -6.50
N MET A 53 4.14 -6.53 -5.55
CA MET A 53 4.92 -5.77 -4.55
C MET A 53 5.68 -6.69 -3.60
N VAL A 54 5.07 -7.80 -3.17
CA VAL A 54 5.68 -8.81 -2.29
C VAL A 54 6.92 -9.41 -2.94
N ASP A 55 6.85 -9.67 -4.24
CA ASP A 55 8.01 -10.19 -4.97
C ASP A 55 9.11 -9.15 -5.04
N VAL A 56 8.79 -7.90 -5.38
CA VAL A 56 9.80 -6.83 -5.42
C VAL A 56 10.47 -6.64 -4.07
N GLU A 57 9.71 -6.61 -2.97
CA GLU A 57 10.25 -6.46 -1.61
C GLU A 57 11.16 -7.62 -1.23
N SER A 58 10.77 -8.84 -1.59
CA SER A 58 11.59 -10.04 -1.36
C SER A 58 12.93 -9.96 -2.11
N ASP A 59 12.93 -9.33 -3.28
CA ASP A 59 14.14 -9.09 -4.08
C ASP A 59 15.06 -8.05 -3.42
N LEU A 60 14.48 -6.92 -3.01
CA LEU A 60 15.20 -5.83 -2.33
C LEU A 60 15.80 -6.30 -1.01
N ARG A 61 15.11 -7.20 -0.30
CA ARG A 61 15.60 -7.84 0.94
C ARG A 61 16.56 -9.01 0.68
N ARG A 62 16.86 -9.34 -0.58
CA ARG A 62 17.75 -10.44 -1.00
C ARG A 62 17.32 -11.81 -0.49
N LEU A 63 16.04 -12.03 -0.22
CA LEU A 63 15.52 -13.30 0.31
C LEU A 63 15.42 -14.39 -0.77
N ASN A 64 15.44 -13.99 -2.04
CA ASN A 64 15.33 -14.87 -3.21
C ASN A 64 16.68 -15.47 -3.66
N ILE A 65 17.80 -15.03 -3.07
CA ILE A 65 19.15 -15.44 -3.48
C ILE A 65 19.64 -16.58 -2.56
N PRO A 66 20.15 -17.69 -3.11
CA PRO A 66 20.67 -18.77 -2.29
C PRO A 66 21.96 -18.34 -1.56
N LEU A 67 22.10 -18.76 -0.30
CA LEU A 67 23.32 -18.55 0.48
C LEU A 67 24.43 -19.49 -0.03
N THR A 68 25.16 -19.03 -1.05
CA THR A 68 26.25 -19.81 -1.68
C THR A 68 27.45 -18.93 -1.96
N TYR A 69 28.66 -19.50 -1.94
CA TYR A 69 29.92 -18.84 -2.29
C TYR A 69 30.21 -18.82 -3.80
N CYS A 70 29.21 -19.09 -4.65
CA CYS A 70 29.39 -19.09 -6.10
C CYS A 70 29.12 -17.69 -6.64
N PRO A 71 30.11 -16.97 -7.22
CA PRO A 71 29.94 -15.58 -7.66
C PRO A 71 28.81 -15.40 -8.67
N ALA A 72 28.58 -16.42 -9.51
CA ALA A 72 27.50 -16.41 -10.51
C ALA A 72 26.08 -16.49 -9.90
N ARG A 73 25.97 -16.90 -8.63
CA ARG A 73 24.70 -17.00 -7.88
C ARG A 73 24.54 -15.94 -6.80
N GLU A 74 25.56 -15.12 -6.59
CA GLU A 74 25.48 -13.95 -5.73
C GLU A 74 24.67 -12.82 -6.39
N TYR A 75 24.34 -11.78 -5.62
CA TYR A 75 23.64 -10.61 -6.14
C TYR A 75 24.46 -9.95 -7.24
N GLN A 76 23.89 -9.91 -8.45
CA GLN A 76 24.42 -9.15 -9.57
C GLN A 76 23.58 -7.87 -9.72
N PRO A 77 24.21 -6.68 -9.72
CA PRO A 77 23.47 -5.44 -9.88
C PRO A 77 22.79 -5.43 -11.25
N PRO A 78 21.48 -5.10 -11.30
CA PRO A 78 20.77 -5.00 -12.57
C PRO A 78 21.32 -3.83 -13.40
N PRO A 79 21.31 -3.92 -14.74
CA PRO A 79 21.56 -2.76 -15.60
C PRO A 79 20.63 -1.59 -15.24
N SER A 80 21.15 -0.37 -15.40
CA SER A 80 20.54 0.89 -14.90
C SER A 80 19.13 1.18 -15.41
N GLN A 81 18.70 0.58 -16.52
CA GLN A 81 17.38 0.77 -17.13
C GLN A 81 16.55 -0.51 -17.20
N GLN A 82 16.76 -1.45 -16.27
CA GLN A 82 16.00 -2.70 -16.29
C GLN A 82 14.55 -2.50 -15.83
N GLU A 83 13.59 -2.73 -16.73
CA GLU A 83 12.16 -2.64 -16.42
C GLU A 83 11.61 -3.91 -15.75
N THR A 84 12.28 -5.06 -15.90
CA THR A 84 11.75 -6.34 -15.44
C THR A 84 12.80 -7.18 -14.71
N ILE A 85 12.50 -7.63 -13.50
CA ILE A 85 13.31 -8.60 -12.77
C ILE A 85 12.90 -10.01 -13.21
N VAL A 86 13.88 -10.85 -13.54
CA VAL A 86 13.65 -12.25 -13.93
C VAL A 86 14.30 -13.15 -12.91
N ARG A 87 13.50 -13.87 -12.14
CA ARG A 87 13.95 -14.95 -11.26
C ARG A 87 13.95 -16.24 -12.04
N LYS A 88 15.11 -16.86 -12.18
CA LYS A 88 15.23 -18.20 -12.77
C LYS A 88 15.56 -19.18 -11.66
N SER A 89 14.64 -20.10 -11.38
CA SER A 89 14.85 -21.24 -10.51
C SER A 89 14.63 -22.53 -11.29
N VAL A 90 15.17 -23.64 -10.79
CA VAL A 90 14.97 -24.97 -11.38
C VAL A 90 13.48 -25.34 -11.40
N LYS A 91 12.71 -24.85 -10.42
CA LYS A 91 11.28 -25.15 -10.26
C LYS A 91 10.35 -24.20 -11.05
N GLY A 92 10.87 -23.11 -11.60
CA GLY A 92 10.04 -22.13 -12.30
C GLY A 92 10.75 -20.79 -12.52
N SER A 93 10.23 -20.02 -13.47
CA SER A 93 10.69 -18.67 -13.77
C SER A 93 9.61 -17.65 -13.43
N VAL A 94 9.94 -16.66 -12.58
CA VAL A 94 9.04 -15.56 -12.23
C VAL A 94 9.56 -14.28 -12.86
N LYS A 95 8.73 -13.62 -13.67
CA LYS A 95 9.03 -12.32 -14.28
C LYS A 95 8.21 -11.24 -13.59
N ILE A 96 8.90 -10.23 -13.06
CA ILE A 96 8.31 -9.16 -12.25
C ILE A 96 8.55 -7.85 -13.00
N ASP A 97 7.48 -7.10 -13.28
CA ASP A 97 7.55 -5.78 -13.89
C ASP A 97 7.77 -4.72 -12.81
N VAL A 98 8.91 -4.02 -12.85
CA VAL A 98 9.34 -3.05 -11.83
C VAL A 98 8.96 -1.61 -12.20
N ARG A 99 8.29 -1.40 -13.33
CA ARG A 99 7.89 -0.06 -13.75
C ARG A 99 6.99 0.60 -12.71
N GLN A 100 7.25 1.88 -12.48
CA GLN A 100 6.45 2.71 -11.60
C GLN A 100 5.06 2.95 -12.21
N ARG A 101 4.03 2.70 -11.41
CA ARG A 101 2.62 2.93 -11.71
C ARG A 101 2.09 3.94 -10.71
N HIS A 102 1.88 5.16 -11.19
CA HIS A 102 1.22 6.20 -10.40
C HIS A 102 -0.28 5.92 -10.33
N LEU A 103 -0.84 6.03 -9.13
CA LEU A 103 -2.28 5.97 -8.94
C LEU A 103 -2.93 7.30 -9.36
N PRO A 104 -4.15 7.27 -9.90
CA PRO A 104 -4.85 8.50 -10.24
C PRO A 104 -5.11 9.35 -8.99
N PRO A 105 -5.08 10.68 -9.09
CA PRO A 105 -5.43 11.55 -7.97
C PRO A 105 -6.94 11.51 -7.68
N MET A 106 -7.31 11.55 -6.40
CA MET A 106 -8.68 11.74 -5.93
C MET A 106 -8.76 12.88 -4.93
N GLN A 107 -9.86 13.64 -4.97
CA GLN A 107 -10.17 14.66 -3.99
C GLN A 107 -11.19 14.10 -2.98
N MET A 108 -10.86 14.20 -1.69
CA MET A 108 -11.81 13.84 -0.63
C MET A 108 -12.95 14.85 -0.58
N TRP A 109 -14.14 14.43 -0.16
CA TRP A 109 -15.20 15.37 0.13
C TRP A 109 -14.80 16.25 1.33
N PRO A 110 -15.05 17.57 1.25
CA PRO A 110 -14.82 18.45 2.39
C PRO A 110 -15.75 18.07 3.54
N TYR A 111 -15.27 18.20 4.77
CA TYR A 111 -16.17 18.20 5.93
C TYR A 111 -17.14 19.37 5.79
N THR A 112 -18.40 19.15 6.17
CA THR A 112 -19.37 20.23 6.24
C THR A 112 -18.89 21.25 7.27
N ALA A 113 -18.92 22.54 6.91
CA ALA A 113 -18.60 23.59 7.85
C ALA A 113 -19.64 23.56 8.98
N THR A 114 -19.22 23.26 10.21
CA THR A 114 -20.06 23.48 11.39
C THR A 114 -20.01 24.96 11.73
N PHE A 115 -21.18 25.58 11.87
CA PHE A 115 -21.28 26.95 12.35
C PHE A 115 -20.75 27.03 13.78
N ALA A 116 -20.01 28.10 14.09
CA ALA A 116 -19.63 28.39 15.46
C ALA A 116 -20.90 28.54 16.32
N PRO A 117 -20.86 28.13 17.60
CA PRO A 117 -21.97 28.37 18.51
C PRO A 117 -22.24 29.88 18.63
N ILE A 118 -23.49 30.24 18.90
CA ILE A 118 -23.88 31.62 19.20
C ILE A 118 -22.96 32.13 20.33
N PRO A 119 -22.40 33.36 20.23
CA PRO A 119 -21.52 33.90 21.25
C PRO A 119 -22.22 33.89 22.63
N MET A 120 -21.48 33.47 23.66
CA MET A 120 -21.98 33.45 25.02
C MET A 120 -22.33 34.87 25.46
N SER A 121 -23.62 35.13 25.72
CA SER A 121 -24.09 36.38 26.33
C SER A 121 -23.82 36.31 27.83
N VAL A 122 -22.67 36.81 28.26
CA VAL A 122 -22.35 36.97 29.68
C VAL A 122 -23.10 38.19 30.21
N THR A 123 -24.33 37.99 30.69
CA THR A 123 -25.02 38.99 31.51
C THR A 123 -24.39 38.97 32.90
N GLN A 124 -23.21 39.56 33.04
CA GLN A 124 -22.69 39.89 34.37
C GLN A 124 -23.50 41.06 34.92
N CYS A 125 -24.09 40.88 36.10
CA CYS A 125 -24.49 42.00 36.93
C CYS A 125 -23.21 42.73 37.35
N ALA A 126 -22.79 43.75 36.60
CA ALA A 126 -21.76 44.66 37.07
C ALA A 126 -22.30 45.31 38.35
N ARG A 127 -21.66 45.07 39.51
CA ARG A 127 -21.95 45.84 40.73
C ARG A 127 -21.56 47.29 40.42
N PRO A 128 -22.52 48.24 40.35
CA PRO A 128 -22.21 49.63 40.00
C PRO A 128 -21.44 50.37 41.10
N GLU A 129 -21.29 49.77 42.29
CA GLU A 129 -20.77 50.39 43.51
C GLU A 129 -19.24 50.54 43.57
N LYS A 130 -18.51 50.30 42.47
CA LYS A 130 -17.02 50.27 42.49
C LYS A 130 -16.37 51.10 41.38
N TYR A 131 -16.94 52.26 41.08
CA TYR A 131 -16.25 53.40 40.47
C TYR A 131 -16.51 54.65 41.30
#